data_AF-A0A7C5I4D6-F1
#
_entry.id   AF-A0A7C5I4D6-F1
#
_cell.length_a   1.000
_cell.length_b   1.000
_cell.length_c   1.000
_cell.angle_alpha   90.00
_cell.angle_beta   90.00
_cell.angle_gamma   90.00
#
_symmetry.space_group_name_H-M   'P 1'
#
loop_
_entity.id
_entity.type
_entity.pdbx_description
1 polymer ?
#
loop_
_entity_poly.entity_id
_entity_poly.type
_entity_poly.pdbx_seq_one_letter_code
_entity_poly.pdbx_strand_id
1 'polypeptide(L)'
;MISIFLFLSFTFTPFKVGEKLIFDVSYGPFKAGEMILEVMKIDTLRGKEVYKFHLSARTTGTFSYFFKVADDLYSYVTTDSFFTLRYEKYLKEGKFTTEAWIDYYPQGDSARYPNGKSYPIPHGALDPLSVYYY
;
A
#
# COMPACT_ATOMS: atom_id res chain seq x y z
N MET A 1 -5.97 -36.61 32.15
CA MET A 1 -6.17 -35.15 32.12
C MET A 1 -5.41 -34.64 30.90
N ILE A 2 -6.11 -34.34 29.80
CA ILE A 2 -5.49 -33.85 28.57
C ILE A 2 -5.57 -32.33 28.64
N SER A 3 -4.43 -31.66 28.86
CA SER A 3 -4.33 -30.21 28.74
C SER A 3 -4.15 -29.86 27.26
N ILE A 4 -5.17 -29.25 26.67
CA ILE A 4 -5.10 -28.60 25.37
C ILE A 4 -4.45 -27.23 25.59
N PHE A 5 -3.26 -27.02 25.03
CA PHE A 5 -2.65 -25.69 24.97
C PHE A 5 -3.23 -24.95 23.77
N LEU A 6 -4.12 -24.00 24.04
CA LEU A 6 -4.61 -23.06 23.05
C LEU A 6 -3.52 -22.00 22.83
N PHE A 7 -2.73 -22.13 21.77
CA PHE A 7 -1.84 -21.06 21.34
C PHE A 7 -2.67 -20.00 20.62
N LEU A 8 -3.05 -18.93 21.34
CA LEU A 8 -3.47 -17.70 20.69
C LEU A 8 -2.24 -17.03 20.09
N SER A 9 -2.03 -17.18 18.79
CA SER A 9 -1.10 -16.34 18.05
C SER A 9 -1.72 -14.95 17.94
N PHE A 10 -1.37 -14.05 18.86
CA PHE A 10 -1.59 -12.62 18.63
C PHE A 10 -0.56 -12.15 17.62
N THR A 11 -0.99 -11.96 16.36
CA THR A 11 -0.16 -11.29 15.36
C THR A 11 -0.05 -9.82 15.77
N PHE A 12 1.05 -9.46 16.42
CA PHE A 12 1.32 -8.08 16.79
C PHE A 12 1.86 -7.38 15.54
N THR A 13 1.01 -6.60 14.87
CA THR A 13 1.46 -5.73 13.78
C THR A 13 2.12 -4.48 14.37
N PRO A 14 3.16 -3.93 13.72
CA PRO A 14 3.84 -2.72 14.21
C PRO A 14 3.01 -1.44 14.03
N PHE A 15 1.81 -1.56 13.46
CA PHE A 15 0.86 -0.49 13.18
C PHE A 15 -0.54 -0.87 13.67
N LYS A 16 -1.45 0.11 13.73
CA LYS A 16 -2.87 -0.10 14.01
C LYS A 16 -3.76 0.45 12.91
N VAL A 17 -4.94 -0.14 12.74
CA VAL A 17 -5.99 0.46 11.89
C VAL A 17 -6.33 1.87 12.39
N GLY A 18 -6.38 2.83 11.48
CA GLY A 18 -6.57 4.26 11.73
C GLY A 18 -5.27 5.03 11.96
N GLU A 19 -4.11 4.37 12.04
CA GLU A 19 -2.82 5.03 12.17
C GLU A 19 -2.45 5.82 10.92
N LYS A 20 -1.85 7.00 11.11
CA LYS A 20 -1.33 7.86 10.04
C LYS A 20 0.09 8.31 10.36
N LEU A 21 0.97 8.19 9.38
CA LEU A 21 2.32 8.78 9.40
C LEU A 21 2.33 9.94 8.40
N ILE A 22 2.57 11.15 8.90
CA ILE A 22 2.53 12.39 8.10
C ILE A 22 3.96 12.92 7.97
N PHE A 23 4.40 13.14 6.74
CA PHE A 23 5.76 13.57 6.40
C PHE A 23 5.75 14.85 5.59
N ASP A 24 6.64 15.77 5.95
CA ASP A 24 6.99 16.91 5.10
C ASP A 24 8.00 16.47 4.05
N VAL A 25 7.70 16.73 2.78
CA VAL A 25 8.61 16.51 1.66
C VAL A 25 9.32 17.82 1.37
N SER A 26 10.64 17.84 1.51
CA SER A 26 11.46 19.05 1.33
C SER A 26 12.42 18.92 0.16
N TYR A 27 12.58 19.99 -0.61
CA TYR A 27 13.62 20.14 -1.62
C TYR A 27 14.58 21.25 -1.18
N GLY A 28 15.72 20.85 -0.61
CA GLY A 28 16.61 21.76 0.09
C GLY A 28 15.91 22.43 1.28
N PRO A 29 16.00 23.76 1.46
CA PRO A 29 15.37 24.46 2.57
C PRO A 29 13.85 24.69 2.38
N PHE A 30 13.27 24.29 1.24
CA PHE A 30 11.89 24.58 0.90
C PHE A 30 11.00 23.34 1.06
N LYS A 31 9.87 23.47 1.77
CA LYS A 31 8.82 22.46 1.79
C LYS A 31 8.19 22.36 0.39
N ALA A 32 8.38 21.21 -0.25
CA ALA A 32 7.89 20.89 -1.58
C ALA A 32 6.50 20.23 -1.52
N GLY A 33 6.18 19.51 -0.45
CA GLY A 33 4.92 18.80 -0.32
C GLY A 33 4.70 18.12 1.03
N GLU A 34 3.68 17.28 1.05
CA GLU A 34 3.28 16.43 2.17
C GLU A 34 3.01 15.01 1.64
N MET A 35 3.40 14.01 2.43
CA MET A 35 3.09 12.61 2.20
C MET A 35 2.43 12.03 3.44
N ILE A 36 1.29 11.37 3.26
CA ILE A 36 0.57 10.69 4.33
C ILE A 36 0.54 9.20 4.00
N LEU A 37 1.06 8.37 4.91
CA LEU A 37 0.84 6.92 4.91
C LEU A 37 -0.27 6.63 5.92
N GLU A 38 -1.30 5.86 5.53
CA GLU A 38 -2.44 5.53 6.39
C GLU A 38 -2.77 4.04 6.35
N VAL A 39 -3.04 3.46 7.52
CA VAL A 39 -3.68 2.14 7.66
C VAL A 39 -5.19 2.36 7.72
N MET A 40 -5.87 2.40 6.58
CA MET A 40 -7.25 2.90 6.53
C MET A 40 -8.22 2.03 7.35
N LYS A 41 -8.25 0.73 7.05
CA LYS A 41 -9.22 -0.24 7.59
C LYS A 41 -8.81 -1.67 7.25
N ILE A 42 -9.50 -2.62 7.88
CA ILE A 42 -9.61 -3.99 7.37
C ILE A 42 -10.76 -4.01 6.35
N ASP A 43 -10.53 -4.63 5.20
CA ASP A 43 -11.50 -4.82 4.12
C ASP A 43 -11.49 -6.30 3.69
N THR A 44 -12.31 -6.65 2.70
CA THR A 44 -12.30 -7.98 2.09
C THR A 44 -11.96 -7.90 0.61
N LEU A 45 -10.96 -8.66 0.16
CA LEU A 45 -10.59 -8.77 -1.24
C LEU A 45 -10.43 -10.24 -1.64
N ARG A 46 -11.17 -10.67 -2.68
CA ARG A 46 -11.20 -12.07 -3.16
C ARG A 46 -11.45 -13.09 -2.03
N GLY A 47 -12.36 -12.75 -1.11
CA GLY A 47 -12.74 -13.61 0.02
C GLY A 47 -11.70 -13.68 1.16
N LYS A 48 -10.65 -12.85 1.13
CA LYS A 48 -9.65 -12.75 2.20
C LYS A 48 -9.78 -11.41 2.92
N GLU A 49 -9.62 -11.42 4.24
CA GLU A 49 -9.41 -10.20 5.02
C GLU A 49 -8.08 -9.56 4.65
N VAL A 50 -8.10 -8.25 4.41
CA VAL A 50 -6.93 -7.47 4.03
C VAL A 50 -6.84 -6.17 4.82
N TYR A 51 -5.63 -5.78 5.21
CA TYR A 51 -5.34 -4.38 5.49
C TYR A 51 -5.43 -3.59 4.19
N LYS A 52 -6.15 -2.47 4.21
CA LYS A 52 -6.13 -1.47 3.15
C LYS A 52 -5.22 -0.31 3.57
N PHE A 53 -4.02 -0.27 3.01
CA PHE A 53 -3.09 0.84 3.17
C PHE A 53 -3.34 1.89 2.09
N HIS A 54 -3.09 3.15 2.43
CA HIS A 54 -3.15 4.29 1.52
C HIS A 54 -1.92 5.15 1.67
N LEU A 55 -1.40 5.65 0.55
CA LEU A 55 -0.41 6.71 0.50
C LEU A 55 -1.01 7.86 -0.30
N SER A 56 -1.01 9.06 0.29
CA SER A 56 -1.34 10.30 -0.38
C SER A 56 -0.11 11.19 -0.46
N ALA A 57 0.31 11.59 -1.66
CA ALA A 57 1.40 12.55 -1.87
C ALA A 57 0.87 13.79 -2.57
N ARG A 58 1.14 14.97 -1.99
CA ARG A 58 0.65 16.26 -2.46
C ARG A 58 1.77 17.28 -2.47
N THR A 59 1.96 17.99 -3.58
CA THR A 59 2.81 19.20 -3.58
C THR A 59 2.09 20.35 -2.88
N THR A 60 2.84 21.18 -2.15
CA THR A 60 2.30 22.32 -1.40
C THR A 60 3.02 23.62 -1.78
N GLY A 61 2.39 24.77 -1.50
CA GLY A 61 3.03 26.08 -1.61
C GLY A 61 3.49 26.44 -3.03
N THR A 62 4.60 27.17 -3.14
CA THR A 62 5.17 27.67 -4.40
C THR A 62 5.65 26.55 -5.33
N PHE A 63 6.03 25.39 -4.79
CA PHE A 63 6.44 24.22 -5.60
C PHE A 63 5.30 23.70 -6.47
N SER A 64 4.05 23.79 -6.00
CA SER A 64 2.86 23.37 -6.77
C SER A 64 2.64 24.20 -8.06
N TYR A 65 3.21 25.42 -8.14
CA TYR A 65 3.15 26.25 -9.35
C TYR A 65 4.06 25.74 -10.47
N PHE A 66 5.18 25.11 -10.11
CA PHE A 66 6.14 24.56 -11.06
C PHE A 66 5.88 23.08 -11.36
N PHE A 67 5.53 22.30 -10.33
CA PHE A 67 5.24 20.88 -10.45
C PHE A 67 4.12 20.50 -9.47
N LYS A 68 2.95 20.17 -10.01
CA LYS A 68 1.79 19.72 -9.23
C LYS A 68 1.81 18.20 -9.10
N VAL A 69 1.81 17.67 -7.88
CA VAL A 69 1.66 16.24 -7.60
C VAL A 69 0.39 16.03 -6.78
N ALA A 70 -0.42 15.06 -7.20
CA ALA A 70 -1.60 14.60 -6.48
C ALA A 70 -1.78 13.09 -6.71
N ASP A 71 -1.01 12.31 -5.96
CA ASP A 71 -0.94 10.86 -6.12
C ASP A 71 -1.61 10.13 -4.98
N ASP A 72 -2.43 9.14 -5.30
CA ASP A 72 -3.01 8.20 -4.33
C ASP A 72 -2.64 6.78 -4.72
N LEU A 73 -1.99 6.08 -3.80
CA LEU A 73 -1.61 4.68 -3.95
C LEU A 73 -2.36 3.87 -2.90
N TYR A 74 -2.81 2.68 -3.27
CA TYR A 74 -3.47 1.76 -2.35
C TYR A 74 -2.83 0.39 -2.42
N SER A 75 -2.72 -0.25 -1.26
CA SER A 75 -2.23 -1.61 -1.13
C SER A 75 -3.21 -2.44 -0.29
N TYR A 76 -3.50 -3.64 -0.77
CA TYR A 76 -4.40 -4.59 -0.13
C TYR A 76 -3.58 -5.82 0.25
N VAL A 77 -3.33 -5.99 1.55
CA VAL A 77 -2.40 -6.97 2.10
C VAL A 77 -3.13 -7.89 3.05
N THR A 78 -2.98 -9.21 2.91
CA THR A 78 -3.70 -10.16 3.77
C THR A 78 -3.35 -9.99 5.25
N THR A 79 -4.34 -10.09 6.13
CA THR A 79 -4.14 -9.91 7.58
C THR A 79 -3.45 -11.10 8.24
N ASP A 80 -3.52 -12.29 7.62
CA ASP A 80 -3.01 -13.56 8.13
C ASP A 80 -1.52 -13.80 7.78
N SER A 81 -1.13 -13.50 6.55
CA SER A 81 0.19 -13.84 6.00
C SER A 81 0.97 -12.63 5.49
N PHE A 82 0.40 -11.43 5.57
CA PHE A 82 0.99 -10.19 5.06
C PHE A 82 1.37 -10.26 3.56
N PHE A 83 0.55 -10.91 2.73
CA PHE A 83 0.81 -11.00 1.30
C PHE A 83 0.00 -9.95 0.53
N THR A 84 0.64 -9.25 -0.39
CA THR A 84 -0.06 -8.35 -1.30
C THR A 84 -1.04 -9.15 -2.16
N LEU A 85 -2.28 -8.67 -2.24
CA LEU A 85 -3.30 -9.13 -3.17
C LEU A 85 -3.51 -8.14 -4.31
N ARG A 86 -3.41 -6.84 -4.03
CA ARG A 86 -3.56 -5.80 -5.06
C ARG A 86 -2.79 -4.55 -4.69
N TYR A 87 -2.24 -3.91 -5.71
CA TYR A 87 -1.67 -2.58 -5.66
C TYR A 87 -2.36 -1.69 -6.70
N GLU A 88 -2.76 -0.49 -6.31
CA GLU A 88 -3.43 0.49 -7.17
C GLU A 88 -2.67 1.81 -7.09
N LYS A 89 -2.56 2.53 -8.21
CA LYS A 89 -1.99 3.86 -8.27
C LYS A 89 -2.84 4.79 -9.14
N TYR A 90 -3.07 5.98 -8.61
CA TYR A 90 -3.75 7.09 -9.25
C TYR A 90 -2.80 8.29 -9.17
N LEU A 91 -2.06 8.57 -10.24
CA LEU A 91 -1.06 9.63 -10.24
C LEU A 91 -1.54 10.81 -11.05
N LYS A 92 -1.25 12.01 -10.55
CA LYS A 92 -1.48 13.27 -11.27
C LYS A 92 -0.29 14.19 -11.03
N GLU A 93 0.65 14.15 -11.97
CA GLU A 93 1.95 14.81 -11.89
C GLU A 93 2.11 15.80 -13.06
N GLY A 94 1.72 17.05 -12.83
CA GLY A 94 1.71 18.10 -13.84
C GLY A 94 0.76 17.75 -15.00
N LYS A 95 1.34 17.43 -16.17
CA LYS A 95 0.60 16.98 -17.36
C LYS A 95 0.45 15.45 -17.45
N PHE A 96 1.16 14.72 -16.60
CA PHE A 96 1.08 13.27 -16.55
C PHE A 96 -0.09 12.84 -15.66
N THR A 97 -0.88 11.88 -16.12
CA THR A 97 -1.95 11.26 -15.34
C THR A 97 -1.98 9.78 -15.68
N THR A 98 -2.03 8.93 -14.65
CA THR A 98 -2.14 7.49 -14.84
C THR A 98 -3.01 6.87 -13.77
N GLU A 99 -3.78 5.88 -14.19
CA GLU A 99 -4.52 4.98 -13.32
C GLU A 99 -4.10 3.57 -13.71
N ALA A 100 -3.59 2.80 -12.74
CA ALA A 100 -3.18 1.44 -12.98
C ALA A 100 -3.28 0.61 -11.70
N TRP A 101 -3.46 -0.69 -11.87
CA TRP A 101 -3.43 -1.65 -10.78
C TRP A 101 -2.67 -2.91 -11.18
N ILE A 102 -2.23 -3.68 -10.20
CA ILE A 102 -1.61 -5.00 -10.37
C ILE A 102 -2.25 -5.94 -9.38
N ASP A 103 -2.72 -7.09 -9.86
CA ASP A 103 -3.27 -8.15 -9.03
C ASP A 103 -2.20 -9.20 -8.74
N TYR A 104 -1.95 -9.46 -7.47
CA TYR A 104 -0.99 -10.46 -7.01
C TYR A 104 -1.73 -11.74 -6.62
N TYR A 105 -1.21 -12.88 -7.04
CA TYR A 105 -1.74 -14.22 -6.75
C TYR A 105 -0.66 -15.04 -6.01
N PRO A 106 -0.55 -14.89 -4.68
CA PRO A 106 0.50 -15.55 -3.89
C PRO A 106 0.48 -17.08 -3.96
N GLN A 107 -0.68 -17.70 -4.21
CA GLN A 107 -0.79 -19.15 -4.35
C GLN A 107 -0.17 -19.67 -5.66
N GLY A 108 -0.09 -18.83 -6.68
CA GLY A 108 0.47 -19.16 -7.99
C GLY A 108 1.71 -18.35 -8.32
N ASP A 109 2.33 -17.72 -7.33
CA ASP A 109 3.56 -16.92 -7.45
C ASP A 109 3.57 -16.03 -8.69
N SER A 110 2.46 -15.32 -8.94
CA SER A 110 2.30 -14.50 -10.13
C SER A 110 1.61 -13.16 -9.88
N ALA A 111 1.96 -12.17 -10.70
CA ALA A 111 1.32 -10.87 -10.75
C ALA A 111 0.71 -10.63 -12.14
N ARG A 112 -0.57 -10.23 -12.17
CA ARG A 112 -1.34 -9.96 -13.38
C ARG A 112 -1.59 -8.47 -13.55
N TYR A 113 -1.29 -7.98 -14.75
CA TYR A 113 -1.49 -6.60 -15.15
C TYR A 113 -2.84 -6.42 -15.84
N PRO A 114 -3.35 -5.17 -15.96
CA PRO A 114 -4.67 -4.89 -16.55
C PRO A 114 -4.78 -5.31 -18.01
N ASN A 115 -3.66 -5.33 -18.73
CA ASN A 115 -3.57 -5.81 -20.12
C ASN A 115 -3.62 -7.35 -20.25
N GLY A 116 -3.84 -8.07 -19.15
CA GLY A 116 -3.91 -9.53 -19.11
C GLY A 116 -2.56 -10.23 -19.04
N LYS A 117 -1.43 -9.53 -19.18
CA LYS A 117 -0.10 -10.13 -19.04
C LYS A 117 0.13 -10.54 -17.58
N SER A 118 0.77 -11.68 -17.40
CA SER A 118 1.12 -12.22 -16.09
C SER A 118 2.62 -12.49 -16.04
N TYR A 119 3.23 -12.23 -14.89
CA TYR A 119 4.66 -12.42 -14.66
C TYR A 119 4.87 -13.19 -13.36
N PRO A 120 5.89 -14.07 -13.28
CA PRO A 120 6.24 -14.72 -12.03
C PRO A 120 6.77 -13.69 -11.03
N ILE A 121 6.47 -13.91 -9.76
CA ILE A 121 6.96 -13.10 -8.62
C ILE A 121 7.47 -14.04 -7.53
N PRO A 122 8.40 -13.61 -6.65
CA PRO A 122 8.74 -14.38 -5.46
C PRO A 122 7.50 -14.64 -4.59
N HIS A 123 7.48 -15.78 -3.91
CA HIS A 123 6.43 -16.09 -2.96
C HIS A 123 6.35 -15.03 -1.86
N GLY A 124 5.15 -14.52 -1.60
CA GLY A 124 4.94 -13.46 -0.62
C GLY A 124 5.51 -12.08 -1.02
N ALA A 125 5.73 -11.83 -2.31
CA ALA A 125 6.20 -10.53 -2.77
C ALA A 125 5.27 -9.39 -2.32
N LEU A 126 5.91 -8.32 -1.86
CA LEU A 126 5.28 -7.08 -1.41
C LEU A 126 5.22 -6.05 -2.54
N ASP A 127 4.14 -5.29 -2.60
CA ASP A 127 4.08 -4.10 -3.43
C ASP A 127 4.83 -2.92 -2.79
N PRO A 128 5.19 -1.88 -3.56
CA PRO A 128 5.99 -0.76 -3.05
C PRO A 128 5.40 -0.02 -1.83
N LEU A 129 4.08 -0.01 -1.65
CA LEU A 129 3.45 0.66 -0.51
C LEU A 129 3.45 -0.25 0.73
N SER A 130 3.16 -1.53 0.57
CA SER A 130 3.14 -2.47 1.71
C SER A 130 4.50 -2.59 2.44
N VAL A 131 5.61 -2.31 1.76
CA VAL A 131 6.97 -2.34 2.34
C VAL A 131 7.14 -1.35 3.50
N TYR A 132 6.38 -0.25 3.54
CA TYR A 132 6.44 0.71 4.66
C TYR A 132 5.85 0.17 5.97
N TYR A 133 5.13 -0.96 5.92
CA TYR A 133 4.38 -1.53 7.03
C TYR A 133 4.81 -2.97 7.41
N TYR A 134 5.85 -3.52 6.76
CA TYR A 134 6.40 -4.85 7.05
C TYR A 134 7.58 -4.76 8.04
#